data_AF-A0A1E5XHA8-F1
#
_entry.id   AF-A0A1E5XHA8-F1
#
_cell.length_a   1.000
_cell.length_b   1.000
_cell.length_c   1.000
_cell.angle_alpha   90.00
_cell.angle_beta   90.00
_cell.angle_gamma   90.00
#
_symmetry.space_group_name_H-M   'P 1'
#
loop_
_entity.id
_entity.type
_entity.pdbx_description
1 polymer ?
#
loop_
_entity_poly.entity_id
_entity_poly.type
_entity_poly.pdbx_seq_one_letter_code
_entity_poly.pdbx_strand_id
1 'polypeptide(L)'
;RLAQYSQPQRMVFGASTFRDFIEMLAAATEGSEVNDAWIGRLRNLPATVVSSTLAGPLDWPDATIAGGDGVDIVARLKAESPVPLRSHGSLSLNRALMAAGLVDRIQLTIFPVITGKTGLRPIFADAADFDLELIESRTFDGHTQQLIYRPQLHA
;
A
#
# COMPACT_ATOMS: atom_id res chain seq x y z
N ARG A 1 -5.93 10.12 8.82
CA ARG A 1 -6.04 9.16 7.68
C ARG A 1 -6.90 9.70 6.53
N LEU A 2 -8.07 10.32 6.77
CA LEU A 2 -8.98 10.79 5.72
C LEU A 2 -8.37 11.75 4.67
N ALA A 3 -7.58 12.74 5.11
CA ALA A 3 -6.95 13.75 4.23
C ALA A 3 -5.93 13.17 3.23
N GLN A 4 -5.48 11.94 3.43
CA GLN A 4 -4.53 11.31 2.52
C GLN A 4 -5.21 10.69 1.30
N TYR A 5 -6.49 10.33 1.42
CA TYR A 5 -7.31 9.82 0.31
C TYR A 5 -8.21 10.90 -0.30
N SER A 6 -8.00 12.17 0.07
CA SER A 6 -8.66 13.30 -0.60
C SER A 6 -7.86 13.84 -1.78
N GLN A 7 -6.60 13.46 -1.91
CA GLN A 7 -5.77 13.82 -3.07
C GLN A 7 -5.98 12.77 -4.18
N PRO A 8 -6.07 13.20 -5.46
CA PRO A 8 -6.09 12.27 -6.59
C PRO A 8 -4.87 11.36 -6.56
N GLN A 9 -5.09 10.04 -6.56
CA GLN A 9 -4.04 9.03 -6.62
C GLN A 9 -4.60 7.74 -7.19
N ARG A 10 -3.72 6.89 -7.72
CA ARG A 10 -4.07 5.53 -8.16
C ARG A 10 -3.50 4.52 -7.18
N MET A 11 -4.36 3.59 -6.76
CA MET A 11 -3.94 2.49 -5.91
C MET A 11 -3.29 1.39 -6.74
N VAL A 12 -2.24 0.78 -6.20
CA VAL A 12 -1.59 -0.40 -6.79
C VAL A 12 -1.54 -1.50 -5.75
N PHE A 13 -2.11 -2.66 -6.10
CA PHE A 13 -2.18 -3.82 -5.21
C PHE A 13 -1.53 -5.04 -5.84
N GLY A 14 -0.84 -5.84 -5.03
CA GLY A 14 -0.56 -7.24 -5.36
C GLY A 14 -1.78 -8.13 -5.10
N ALA A 15 -1.89 -9.23 -5.83
CA ALA A 15 -3.03 -10.15 -5.77
C ALA A 15 -3.44 -10.58 -4.35
N SER A 16 -2.48 -11.01 -3.51
CA SER A 16 -2.78 -11.47 -2.14
C SER A 16 -3.37 -10.36 -1.28
N THR A 17 -2.73 -9.18 -1.28
CA THR A 17 -3.23 -8.04 -0.52
C THR A 17 -4.56 -7.55 -1.04
N PHE A 18 -4.80 -7.60 -2.35
CA PHE A 18 -6.11 -7.29 -2.89
C PHE A 18 -7.20 -8.21 -2.32
N ARG A 19 -6.95 -9.52 -2.25
CA ARG A 19 -7.90 -10.48 -1.65
C ARG A 19 -8.12 -10.21 -0.16
N ASP A 20 -7.04 -10.10 0.62
CA ASP A 20 -7.12 -9.81 2.06
C ASP A 20 -7.88 -8.50 2.32
N PHE A 21 -7.66 -7.50 1.46
CA PHE A 21 -8.31 -6.21 1.57
C PHE A 21 -9.81 -6.30 1.28
N ILE A 22 -10.21 -6.99 0.21
CA ILE A 22 -11.63 -7.23 -0.09
C ILE A 22 -12.31 -8.03 1.03
N GLU A 23 -11.66 -9.06 1.57
CA GLU A 23 -12.19 -9.85 2.69
C GLU A 23 -12.37 -9.01 3.96
N MET A 24 -11.36 -8.21 4.31
CA MET A 24 -11.43 -7.27 5.43
C MET A 24 -12.57 -6.26 5.25
N LEU A 25 -12.74 -5.73 4.04
CA LEU A 25 -13.83 -4.81 3.72
C LEU A 25 -15.20 -5.47 3.78
N ALA A 26 -15.33 -6.71 3.31
CA ALA A 26 -16.58 -7.47 3.38
C ALA A 26 -16.96 -7.80 4.83
N ALA A 27 -15.97 -8.09 5.68
CA ALA A 27 -16.17 -8.33 7.11
C ALA A 27 -16.54 -7.06 7.90
N ALA A 28 -16.37 -5.86 7.31
CA ALA A 28 -16.54 -4.59 8.00
C ALA A 28 -18.02 -4.13 8.17
N THR A 29 -19.03 -4.92 7.80
CA THR A 29 -20.44 -4.46 7.84
C THR A 29 -21.17 -4.69 9.17
N GLU A 30 -21.95 -3.65 9.53
CA GLU A 30 -22.86 -3.44 10.67
C GLU A 30 -22.24 -3.38 12.08
N GLY A 31 -21.74 -2.17 12.43
CA GLY A 31 -21.54 -1.76 13.83
C GLY A 31 -20.10 -1.60 14.29
N SER A 32 -19.11 -1.91 13.45
CA SER A 32 -17.72 -1.57 13.76
C SER A 32 -17.41 -0.14 13.32
N GLU A 33 -16.59 0.59 14.08
CA GLU A 33 -16.04 1.92 13.74
C GLU A 33 -15.26 1.92 12.39
N VAL A 34 -15.17 0.78 11.72
CA VAL A 34 -14.57 0.56 10.40
C VAL A 34 -15.46 1.09 9.26
N ASN A 35 -16.70 1.56 9.51
CA ASN A 35 -17.48 2.30 8.51
C ASN A 35 -17.02 3.76 8.33
N ASP A 36 -15.71 3.96 8.39
CA ASP A 36 -15.09 5.26 8.26
C ASP A 36 -15.22 5.75 6.81
N ALA A 37 -15.55 7.03 6.65
CA ALA A 37 -15.54 7.75 5.38
C ALA A 37 -14.24 7.58 4.55
N TRP A 38 -13.13 7.09 5.16
CA TRP A 38 -11.91 6.77 4.42
C TRP A 38 -12.02 5.49 3.58
N ILE A 39 -12.75 4.46 4.03
CA ILE A 39 -12.95 3.21 3.27
C ILE A 39 -13.74 3.51 2.00
N GLY A 40 -14.85 4.24 2.15
CA GLY A 40 -15.65 4.67 1.01
C GLY A 40 -14.83 5.48 0.01
N ARG A 41 -13.99 6.41 0.47
CA ARG A 41 -13.08 7.16 -0.41
C ARG A 41 -12.08 6.26 -1.11
N LEU A 42 -11.48 5.32 -0.39
CA LEU A 42 -10.49 4.41 -0.95
C LEU A 42 -11.09 3.52 -2.05
N ARG A 43 -12.29 2.95 -1.85
CA ARG A 43 -12.97 2.14 -2.89
C ARG A 43 -13.31 2.92 -4.16
N ASN A 44 -13.41 4.25 -4.07
CA ASN A 44 -13.69 5.12 -5.20
C ASN A 44 -12.43 5.59 -5.93
N LEU A 45 -11.22 5.20 -5.50
CA LEU A 45 -9.99 5.49 -6.22
C LEU A 45 -9.75 4.47 -7.34
N PRO A 46 -9.19 4.90 -8.48
CA PRO A 46 -8.75 3.96 -9.51
C PRO A 46 -7.69 3.01 -8.93
N ALA A 47 -7.77 1.74 -9.27
CA ALA A 47 -6.85 0.72 -8.78
C ALA A 47 -6.27 -0.13 -9.92
N THR A 48 -5.03 -0.56 -9.75
CA THR A 48 -4.40 -1.59 -10.58
C THR A 48 -3.95 -2.76 -9.70
N VAL A 49 -4.44 -3.95 -10.01
CA VAL A 49 -4.09 -5.19 -9.32
C VAL A 49 -3.10 -5.96 -10.17
N VAL A 50 -1.86 -6.06 -9.71
CA VAL A 50 -0.81 -6.84 -10.34
C VAL A 50 -1.04 -8.32 -10.02
N SER A 51 -1.37 -9.11 -11.05
CA SER A 51 -1.65 -10.54 -10.91
C SER A 51 -1.59 -11.26 -12.24
N SER A 52 -0.97 -12.45 -12.25
CA SER A 52 -1.01 -13.40 -13.36
C SER A 52 -2.15 -14.43 -13.26
N THR A 53 -2.86 -14.49 -12.12
CA THR A 53 -3.84 -15.56 -11.83
C THR A 53 -5.23 -15.05 -11.48
N LEU A 54 -5.40 -13.77 -11.15
CA LEU A 54 -6.71 -13.18 -10.93
C LEU A 54 -7.40 -12.97 -12.28
N ALA A 55 -8.67 -13.34 -12.36
CA ALA A 55 -9.52 -13.15 -13.51
C ALA A 55 -10.94 -12.78 -13.06
N GLY A 56 -11.69 -12.15 -13.95
CA GLY A 56 -13.09 -11.78 -13.71
C GLY A 56 -13.27 -10.40 -13.05
N PRO A 57 -14.52 -10.03 -12.75
CA PRO A 57 -14.84 -8.77 -12.13
C PRO A 57 -14.24 -8.72 -10.71
N LEU A 58 -13.59 -7.60 -10.40
CA LEU A 58 -13.13 -7.31 -9.05
C LEU A 58 -14.26 -6.61 -8.29
N ASP A 59 -14.41 -6.88 -6.99
CA ASP A 59 -15.32 -6.13 -6.10
C ASP A 59 -14.75 -4.74 -5.75
N TRP A 60 -14.33 -4.02 -6.78
CA TRP A 60 -13.74 -2.70 -6.75
C TRP A 60 -14.12 -1.97 -8.05
N PRO A 61 -14.97 -0.91 -8.00
CA PRO A 61 -15.61 -0.35 -9.18
C PRO A 61 -14.67 0.09 -10.31
N ASP A 62 -13.52 0.68 -9.97
CA ASP A 62 -12.53 1.19 -10.92
C ASP A 62 -11.18 0.45 -10.80
N ALA A 63 -11.23 -0.87 -10.65
CA ALA A 63 -10.03 -1.72 -10.61
C ALA A 63 -9.76 -2.41 -11.95
N THR A 64 -8.48 -2.42 -12.33
CA THR A 64 -7.96 -3.10 -13.52
C THR A 64 -6.96 -4.18 -13.11
N ILE A 65 -7.01 -5.35 -13.75
CA ILE A 65 -6.00 -6.41 -13.54
C ILE A 65 -4.88 -6.19 -14.56
N ALA A 66 -3.63 -6.17 -14.08
CA ALA A 66 -2.45 -6.11 -14.92
C ALA A 66 -1.62 -7.39 -14.73
N GLY A 67 -1.50 -8.19 -15.79
CA GLY A 67 -0.66 -9.39 -15.83
C GLY A 67 0.76 -9.07 -16.29
N GLY A 68 1.74 -9.74 -15.68
CA GLY A 68 3.16 -9.57 -15.99
C GLY A 68 4.01 -9.34 -14.74
N ASP A 69 5.24 -8.89 -14.96
CA ASP A 69 6.14 -8.50 -13.87
C ASP A 69 5.69 -7.20 -13.19
N GLY A 70 5.68 -7.19 -11.86
CA GLY A 70 5.18 -6.06 -11.09
C GLY A 70 6.06 -4.81 -11.16
N VAL A 71 7.37 -4.97 -11.30
CA VAL A 71 8.31 -3.86 -11.46
C VAL A 71 8.06 -3.18 -12.80
N ASP A 72 7.95 -3.96 -13.89
CA ASP A 72 7.69 -3.43 -15.23
C ASP A 72 6.33 -2.72 -15.32
N ILE A 73 5.29 -3.32 -14.74
CA ILE A 73 3.94 -2.73 -14.72
C ILE A 73 3.96 -1.40 -13.97
N VAL A 74 4.59 -1.34 -12.80
CA VAL A 74 4.62 -0.11 -12.00
C VAL A 74 5.53 0.94 -12.62
N ALA A 75 6.65 0.56 -13.23
CA ALA A 75 7.50 1.49 -13.98
C ALA A 75 6.72 2.17 -15.10
N ARG A 76 5.94 1.40 -15.89
CA ARG A 76 5.06 1.93 -16.93
C ARG A 76 3.98 2.85 -16.34
N LEU A 77 3.28 2.40 -15.31
CA LEU A 77 2.26 3.22 -14.64
C LEU A 77 2.84 4.53 -14.09
N LYS A 78 4.07 4.52 -13.56
CA LYS A 78 4.73 5.71 -13.04
C LYS A 78 5.04 6.72 -14.15
N ALA A 79 5.34 6.24 -15.36
CA ALA A 79 5.57 7.10 -16.52
C ALA A 79 4.27 7.67 -17.14
N GLU A 80 3.18 6.90 -17.09
CA GLU A 80 1.93 7.23 -17.79
C GLU A 80 0.87 7.88 -16.89
N SER A 81 0.91 7.64 -15.59
CA SER A 81 -0.17 8.08 -14.70
C SER A 81 -0.13 9.59 -14.48
N PRO A 82 -1.27 10.29 -14.64
CA PRO A 82 -1.36 11.73 -14.37
C PRO A 82 -1.41 12.05 -12.87
N VAL A 83 -1.48 11.04 -12.00
CA VAL A 83 -1.61 11.16 -10.55
C VAL A 83 -0.59 10.26 -9.84
N PRO A 84 -0.20 10.57 -8.59
CA PRO A 84 0.69 9.72 -7.82
C PRO A 84 0.15 8.29 -7.67
N LEU A 85 1.07 7.33 -7.67
CA LEU A 85 0.77 5.94 -7.34
C LEU A 85 0.93 5.70 -5.84
N ARG A 86 0.03 4.90 -5.27
CA ARG A 86 0.12 4.46 -3.88
C ARG A 86 -0.08 2.95 -3.79
N SER A 87 0.86 2.26 -3.15
CA SER A 87 0.68 0.84 -2.81
C SER A 87 0.55 0.63 -1.31
N HIS A 88 -0.42 -0.19 -0.91
CA HIS A 88 -0.50 -0.75 0.44
C HIS A 88 0.07 -2.16 0.54
N GLY A 89 0.45 -2.75 -0.60
CA GLY A 89 0.96 -4.10 -0.65
C GLY A 89 0.72 -4.78 -1.99
N SER A 90 1.14 -6.03 -2.16
CA SER A 90 1.69 -6.88 -1.11
C SER A 90 3.07 -6.46 -0.63
N LEU A 91 3.46 -6.90 0.58
CA LEU A 91 4.81 -6.68 1.10
C LEU A 91 5.89 -7.13 0.11
N SER A 92 5.66 -8.27 -0.57
CA SER A 92 6.56 -8.76 -1.62
C SER A 92 6.66 -7.80 -2.81
N LEU A 93 5.52 -7.29 -3.30
CA LEU A 93 5.50 -6.29 -4.38
C LEU A 93 6.25 -5.04 -3.94
N ASN A 94 5.93 -4.48 -2.77
CA ASN A 94 6.57 -3.27 -2.27
C ASN A 94 8.08 -3.44 -2.12
N ARG A 95 8.56 -4.58 -1.60
CA ARG A 95 10.00 -4.86 -1.51
C ARG A 95 10.66 -4.92 -2.89
N ALA A 96 10.04 -5.59 -3.86
CA ALA A 96 10.54 -5.62 -5.23
C ALA A 96 10.61 -4.22 -5.85
N LEU A 97 9.59 -3.39 -5.64
CA LEU A 97 9.56 -1.99 -6.11
C LEU A 97 10.63 -1.12 -5.43
N MET A 98 10.87 -1.31 -4.13
CA MET A 98 11.94 -0.62 -3.41
C MET A 98 13.31 -1.02 -3.96
N ALA A 99 13.56 -2.32 -4.13
CA ALA A 99 14.81 -2.83 -4.68
C ALA A 99 15.05 -2.37 -6.13
N ALA A 100 14.00 -2.16 -6.91
CA ALA A 100 14.06 -1.61 -8.25
C ALA A 100 14.18 -0.07 -8.30
N GLY A 101 14.26 0.61 -7.17
CA GLY A 101 14.36 2.08 -7.10
C GLY A 101 13.08 2.82 -7.55
N LEU A 102 11.93 2.13 -7.58
CA LEU A 102 10.67 2.72 -8.04
C LEU A 102 9.89 3.46 -6.94
N VAL A 103 10.28 3.29 -5.67
CA VAL A 103 9.59 3.88 -4.51
C VAL A 103 10.23 5.20 -4.12
N ASP A 104 9.49 6.31 -4.31
CA ASP A 104 9.97 7.65 -3.95
C ASP A 104 9.82 7.95 -2.45
N ARG A 105 8.80 7.37 -1.81
CA ARG A 105 8.45 7.60 -0.40
C ARG A 105 7.91 6.34 0.26
N ILE A 106 8.40 6.05 1.45
CA ILE A 106 7.85 5.02 2.35
C ILE A 106 7.13 5.74 3.48
N GLN A 107 5.87 5.40 3.69
CA GLN A 107 5.10 5.87 4.84
C GLN A 107 4.96 4.76 5.87
N LEU A 108 5.67 4.90 6.99
CA LEU A 108 5.62 3.99 8.12
C LEU A 108 4.64 4.51 9.16
N THR A 109 3.74 3.63 9.61
CA THR A 109 2.88 3.89 10.77
C THR A 109 3.26 2.90 11.86
N ILE A 110 3.75 3.43 12.98
CA ILE A 110 4.23 2.66 14.12
C ILE A 110 3.19 2.80 15.23
N PHE A 111 2.66 1.66 15.64
CA PHE A 111 1.75 1.55 16.77
C PHE A 111 2.56 1.19 18.03
N PRO A 112 2.13 1.60 19.23
CA PRO A 112 2.83 1.34 20.49
C PRO A 112 2.62 -0.12 20.97
N VAL A 113 2.92 -1.10 20.12
CA VAL A 113 2.72 -2.53 20.40
C VAL A 113 3.81 -3.36 19.73
N ILE A 114 4.25 -4.43 20.41
CA ILE A 114 5.19 -5.42 19.88
C ILE A 114 4.45 -6.74 19.73
N THR A 115 4.32 -7.22 18.49
CA THR A 115 3.65 -8.48 18.15
C THR A 115 4.65 -9.61 17.85
N GLY A 116 5.60 -9.84 18.75
CA GLY A 116 6.72 -10.77 18.51
C GLY A 116 6.31 -12.25 18.37
N LYS A 117 5.23 -12.68 19.04
CA LYS A 117 4.73 -14.08 18.98
C LYS A 117 3.52 -14.26 18.06
N THR A 118 2.67 -13.24 17.95
CA THR A 118 1.38 -13.30 17.26
C THR A 118 1.37 -12.54 15.94
N GLY A 119 2.45 -11.83 15.61
CA GLY A 119 2.59 -11.12 14.35
C GLY A 119 2.62 -12.09 13.18
N LEU A 120 1.86 -11.77 12.13
CA LEU A 120 1.73 -12.65 10.96
C LEU A 120 2.99 -12.62 10.08
N ARG A 121 3.50 -11.41 9.80
CA ARG A 121 4.57 -11.19 8.81
C ARG A 121 5.44 -10.00 9.23
N PRO A 122 6.78 -10.13 9.28
CA PRO A 122 7.68 -8.98 9.41
C PRO A 122 7.63 -8.12 8.14
N ILE A 123 7.47 -6.80 8.28
CA ILE A 123 7.31 -5.87 7.14
C ILE A 123 8.53 -5.84 6.23
N PHE A 124 9.74 -5.92 6.80
CA PHE A 124 11.01 -5.74 6.09
C PHE A 124 11.90 -6.99 6.00
N ALA A 125 11.39 -8.17 6.35
CA ALA A 125 12.17 -9.39 6.08
C ALA A 125 12.52 -9.48 4.59
N ASP A 126 13.74 -9.91 4.27
CA ASP A 126 14.21 -10.09 2.89
C ASP A 126 14.22 -8.80 2.03
N ALA A 127 14.05 -7.62 2.64
CA ALA A 127 14.31 -6.36 1.95
C ALA A 127 15.82 -6.18 1.79
N ALA A 128 16.25 -5.52 0.72
CA ALA A 128 17.61 -5.01 0.62
C ALA A 128 17.88 -3.99 1.74
N ASP A 129 19.15 -3.66 1.95
CA ASP A 129 19.53 -2.60 2.88
C ASP A 129 19.27 -1.23 2.25
N PHE A 130 18.71 -0.31 3.04
CA PHE A 130 18.40 1.05 2.59
C PHE A 130 18.83 2.09 3.63
N ASP A 131 19.46 3.14 3.15
CA ASP A 131 19.57 4.40 3.88
C ASP A 131 18.25 5.17 3.75
N LEU A 132 17.80 5.75 4.87
CA LEU A 132 16.51 6.45 4.94
C LEU A 132 16.72 7.91 5.31
N GLU A 133 16.25 8.80 4.44
CA GLU A 133 16.14 10.23 4.74
C GLU A 133 14.74 10.53 5.27
N LEU A 134 14.64 11.05 6.50
CA LEU A 134 13.35 11.45 7.08
C LEU A 134 12.82 12.72 6.38
N ILE A 135 11.67 12.60 5.73
CA ILE A 135 10.97 13.72 5.08
C ILE A 135 9.96 14.36 6.05
N GLU A 136 9.16 13.54 6.73
CA GLU A 136 8.08 14.01 7.59
C GLU A 136 7.91 13.09 8.81
N SER A 137 7.58 13.68 9.96
CA SER A 137 7.22 12.95 11.17
C SER A 137 5.97 13.58 11.79
N ARG A 138 5.03 12.74 12.21
CA ARG A 138 3.78 13.15 12.86
C ARG A 138 3.36 12.15 13.93
N THR A 139 2.97 12.68 15.09
CA THR A 139 2.28 11.92 16.14
C THR A 139 0.77 12.08 15.97
N PHE A 140 0.05 10.97 15.84
CA PHE A 140 -1.40 10.92 16.03
C PHE A 140 -1.69 10.51 17.47
N ASP A 141 -2.86 10.88 18.00
CA ASP A 141 -3.43 10.40 19.28
C ASP A 141 -2.51 10.42 20.52
N GLY A 142 -1.35 11.07 20.45
CA GLY A 142 -0.31 11.04 21.47
C GLY A 142 0.55 9.77 21.48
N HIS A 143 0.23 8.75 20.67
CA HIS A 143 0.89 7.44 20.76
C HIS A 143 1.31 6.86 19.41
N THR A 144 0.52 7.04 18.35
CA THR A 144 0.80 6.49 17.03
C THR A 144 1.74 7.39 16.25
N GLN A 145 2.90 6.87 15.84
CA GLN A 145 3.87 7.62 15.04
C GLN A 145 3.68 7.35 13.55
N GLN A 146 3.70 8.39 12.73
CA GLN A 146 3.81 8.29 11.29
C GLN A 146 5.09 8.97 10.82
N LEU A 147 5.87 8.24 10.05
CA LEU A 147 7.15 8.68 9.52
C LEU A 147 7.13 8.49 8.00
N ILE A 148 7.54 9.51 7.25
CA ILE A 148 7.69 9.45 5.80
C ILE A 148 9.18 9.54 5.50
N TYR A 149 9.71 8.53 4.82
CA TYR A 149 11.12 8.44 4.44
C TYR A 149 11.28 8.43 2.92
N ARG A 150 12.40 8.99 2.44
CA ARG A 150 12.94 8.68 1.12
C ARG A 150 13.93 7.53 1.27
N PRO A 151 13.70 6.38 0.62
CA PRO A 151 14.66 5.28 0.64
C PRO A 151 15.74 5.46 -0.44
N GLN A 152 16.97 5.08 -0.11
CA GLN A 152 18.07 4.90 -1.05
C GLN A 152 18.71 3.55 -0.77
N LEU A 153 18.98 2.75 -1.81
CA LEU A 153 19.71 1.49 -1.64
C LEU A 153 21.06 1.77 -0.97
N HIS A 154 21.34 1.02 0.09
CA HIS A 154 22.63 1.06 0.77
C HIS A 154 23.71 0.45 -0.15
N ALA A 155 24.85 1.11 -0.24
CA ALA A 155 25.96 0.76 -1.14
C ALA A 155 27.04 -0.07 -0.45
#